data_AF-A0A6L8T836-F1
#
_entry.id   AF-A0A6L8T836-F1
#
_cell.length_a   1.000
_cell.length_b   1.000
_cell.length_c   1.000
_cell.angle_alpha   90.00
_cell.angle_beta   90.00
_cell.angle_gamma   90.00
#
_symmetry.space_group_name_H-M   'P 1'
#
loop_
_entity.id
_entity.type
_entity.pdbx_description
1 polymer ?
#
loop_
_entity_poly.entity_id
_entity_poly.type
_entity_poly.pdbx_seq_one_letter_code
_entity_poly.pdbx_strand_id
1 'polypeptide(L)'
;MENQFIRHEPCFERILFVLTLDRKKMKERILIGEEQQIRFRLNGSQNAEVLCDMTRPLGTFLINFERDTDRDWNLYGLSPLRQALHSNRWEQPELEQAASEFLWEKYLSNDPLKMY
;
A
#
# COMPACT_ATOMS: atom_id res chain seq x y z
N MET A 1 2.60 18.75 4.96
CA MET A 1 1.62 17.90 5.66
C MET A 1 2.42 17.00 6.56
N GLU A 2 2.14 16.97 7.87
CA GLU A 2 2.67 15.92 8.73
C GLU A 2 2.00 14.61 8.31
N ASN A 3 2.77 13.71 7.71
CA ASN A 3 2.29 12.37 7.41
C ASN A 3 2.22 11.61 8.72
N GLN A 4 1.00 11.36 9.21
CA GLN A 4 0.80 10.63 10.44
C GLN A 4 0.47 9.18 10.12
N PHE A 5 1.20 8.25 10.73
CA PHE A 5 0.81 6.85 10.73
C PHE A 5 -0.47 6.68 11.55
N ILE A 6 -1.55 6.28 10.88
CA ILE A 6 -2.81 5.94 11.53
C ILE A 6 -2.74 4.46 11.92
N ARG A 7 -2.82 4.19 13.22
CA ARG A 7 -2.88 2.81 13.71
C ARG A 7 -4.32 2.33 13.65
N HIS A 8 -4.50 1.24 12.91
CA HIS A 8 -5.71 0.45 12.98
C HIS A 8 -5.55 -0.62 14.05
N GLU A 9 -6.68 -1.08 14.60
CA GLU A 9 -6.67 -2.27 15.45
C GLU A 9 -6.05 -3.46 14.69
N PRO A 10 -5.32 -4.35 15.39
CA PRO A 10 -4.75 -5.52 14.75
C PRO A 10 -5.83 -6.32 14.01
N CYS A 11 -5.64 -6.51 12.71
CA CYS A 11 -6.52 -7.38 11.94
C CYS A 11 -6.17 -8.84 12.27
N PHE A 12 -7.09 -9.55 12.91
CA PHE A 12 -6.97 -10.98 13.17
C PHE A 12 -7.45 -11.83 12.00
N GLU A 13 -8.20 -11.24 11.07
CA GLU A 13 -8.66 -11.89 9.88
C GLU A 13 -7.62 -11.90 8.76
N ARG A 14 -7.85 -12.76 7.76
CA ARG A 14 -6.98 -12.85 6.60
C ARG A 14 -7.18 -11.64 5.68
N ILE A 15 -6.14 -10.82 5.58
CA ILE A 15 -6.04 -9.77 4.54
C ILE A 15 -5.65 -10.40 3.21
N LEU A 16 -6.36 -10.03 2.14
CA LEU A 16 -6.01 -10.39 0.77
C LEU A 16 -5.56 -9.17 -0.01
N PHE A 17 -4.60 -9.39 -0.91
CA PHE A 17 -4.30 -8.52 -2.03
C PHE A 17 -4.86 -9.17 -3.29
N VAL A 18 -5.79 -8.49 -3.97
CA VAL A 18 -6.44 -9.00 -5.18
C VAL A 18 -6.20 -8.06 -6.34
N LEU A 19 -5.65 -8.60 -7.42
CA LEU A 19 -5.53 -7.94 -8.72
C LEU A 19 -6.56 -8.52 -9.69
N THR A 20 -7.49 -7.68 -10.14
CA THR A 20 -8.49 -8.04 -11.16
C THR A 20 -8.18 -7.35 -12.47
N LEU A 21 -8.32 -8.06 -13.59
CA LEU A 21 -7.95 -7.57 -14.91
C LEU A 21 -9.17 -7.58 -15.84
N ASP A 22 -9.51 -6.42 -16.40
CA ASP A 22 -10.51 -6.28 -17.44
C ASP A 22 -9.81 -5.94 -18.77
N ARG A 23 -9.52 -6.98 -19.55
CA ARG A 23 -8.87 -6.85 -20.86
C ARG A 23 -9.75 -6.18 -21.92
N LYS A 24 -11.08 -6.20 -21.74
CA LYS A 24 -11.99 -5.53 -22.69
C LYS A 24 -11.97 -4.02 -22.48
N LYS A 25 -11.94 -3.58 -21.23
CA LYS A 25 -11.87 -2.16 -20.85
C LYS A 25 -10.43 -1.64 -20.73
N MET A 26 -9.43 -2.51 -20.87
CA MET A 26 -8.01 -2.20 -20.66
C MET A 26 -7.75 -1.57 -19.28
N LYS A 27 -8.36 -2.16 -18.25
CA LYS A 27 -8.22 -1.74 -16.85
C LYS A 27 -7.70 -2.88 -15.99
N GLU A 28 -6.99 -2.51 -14.94
CA GLU A 28 -6.72 -3.36 -13.79
C GLU A 28 -7.32 -2.70 -12.55
N ARG A 29 -7.69 -3.51 -11.56
CA ARG A 29 -8.19 -3.01 -10.27
C ARG A 29 -7.53 -3.78 -9.13
N ILE A 30 -6.98 -3.04 -8.19
CA ILE A 30 -6.33 -3.54 -6.97
C ILE A 30 -7.29 -3.38 -5.81
N LEU A 31 -7.49 -4.46 -5.06
CA LEU A 31 -8.29 -4.52 -3.84
C LEU A 31 -7.45 -5.06 -2.69
N ILE A 32 -7.46 -4.37 -1.54
CA ILE A 32 -6.80 -4.81 -0.31
C ILE A 32 -7.79 -4.70 0.84
N GLY A 33 -7.91 -5.73 1.66
CA GLY A 33 -8.84 -5.78 2.77
C GLY A 33 -9.06 -7.20 3.26
N GLU A 34 -9.97 -7.36 4.21
CA GLU A 34 -10.37 -8.67 4.72
C GLU A 34 -11.02 -9.53 3.63
N GLU A 35 -10.83 -10.85 3.69
CA GLU A 35 -11.33 -11.79 2.71
C GLU A 35 -12.84 -11.66 2.46
N GLN A 36 -13.64 -11.50 3.53
CA GLN A 36 -15.10 -11.33 3.39
C GLN A 36 -15.46 -10.00 2.71
N GLN A 37 -14.84 -8.90 3.14
CA GLN A 37 -15.10 -7.57 2.59
C GLN A 37 -14.72 -7.49 1.10
N ILE A 38 -13.59 -8.09 0.72
CA ILE A 38 -13.20 -8.18 -0.69
C ILE A 38 -14.24 -8.96 -1.51
N ARG A 39 -14.73 -10.11 -1.02
CA ARG A 39 -15.77 -10.87 -1.72
C ARG A 39 -17.04 -10.05 -1.90
N PHE A 40 -17.49 -9.33 -0.87
CA PHE A 40 -18.64 -8.43 -0.99
C PHE A 40 -18.41 -7.31 -2.00
N ARG A 41 -17.22 -6.70 -1.98
CA ARG A 41 -16.86 -5.63 -2.93
C ARG A 41 -16.80 -6.13 -4.38
N LEU A 42 -16.29 -7.34 -4.61
CA LEU A 42 -16.27 -7.98 -5.93
C LEU A 42 -17.68 -8.36 -6.41
N ASN A 43 -18.59 -8.71 -5.50
CA ASN A 43 -20.00 -8.97 -5.79
C ASN A 43 -20.84 -7.70 -5.99
N GLY A 44 -20.23 -6.51 -5.92
CA GLY A 44 -20.87 -5.23 -6.20
C GLY A 44 -21.41 -4.48 -4.98
N SER A 45 -21.13 -4.95 -3.76
CA SER A 45 -21.50 -4.20 -2.54
C SER A 45 -20.66 -2.93 -2.39
N GLN A 46 -21.33 -1.78 -2.34
CA GLN A 46 -20.68 -0.49 -2.10
C GLN A 46 -20.33 -0.28 -0.62
N ASN A 47 -20.99 -1.00 0.29
CA ASN A 47 -20.82 -0.86 1.74
C ASN A 47 -19.67 -1.70 2.31
N ALA A 48 -18.99 -2.51 1.49
CA ALA A 48 -17.88 -3.31 1.97
C ALA A 48 -16.70 -2.41 2.34
N GLU A 49 -16.15 -2.52 3.54
CA GLU A 49 -15.02 -1.70 3.97
C GLU A 49 -13.70 -2.37 3.55
N VAL A 50 -13.00 -1.74 2.60
CA VAL A 50 -11.72 -2.23 2.07
C VAL A 50 -10.65 -1.17 2.28
N LEU A 51 -9.43 -1.61 2.59
CA LEU A 51 -8.26 -0.75 2.82
C LEU A 51 -7.80 -0.05 1.54
N CYS A 52 -7.96 -0.71 0.39
CA CYS A 52 -7.66 -0.13 -0.91
C CYS A 52 -8.65 -0.65 -1.96
N ASP A 53 -9.15 0.25 -2.81
CA ASP A 53 -9.90 -0.06 -4.01
C ASP A 53 -9.55 0.95 -5.10
N MET A 54 -8.69 0.53 -6.04
CA MET A 54 -8.13 1.42 -7.03
C MET A 54 -8.23 0.79 -8.41
N THR A 55 -8.70 1.56 -9.39
CA THR A 55 -8.74 1.15 -10.80
C THR A 55 -7.73 1.97 -11.62
N ARG A 56 -6.90 1.29 -12.41
CA ARG A 56 -5.81 1.89 -13.21
C ARG A 56 -5.81 1.31 -14.63
N PRO A 57 -5.08 1.89 -15.60
CA PRO A 57 -4.82 1.25 -16.88
C PRO A 57 -4.18 -0.13 -16.70
N LEU A 58 -4.56 -1.09 -17.57
CA LEU A 58 -4.00 -2.43 -17.53
C LEU A 58 -2.48 -2.41 -17.74
N GLY A 59 -1.74 -3.09 -16.85
CA GLY A 59 -0.28 -3.22 -16.92
C GLY A 59 0.45 -2.23 -16.02
N THR A 60 -0.24 -1.22 -15.46
CA THR A 60 0.37 -0.22 -14.57
C THR A 60 1.04 -0.86 -13.36
N PHE A 61 0.43 -1.88 -12.75
CA PHE A 61 0.99 -2.55 -11.57
C PHE A 61 2.36 -3.16 -11.83
N LEU A 62 2.52 -3.84 -12.97
CA LEU A 62 3.80 -4.47 -13.32
C LEU A 62 4.84 -3.44 -13.76
N ILE A 63 4.44 -2.40 -14.50
CA ILE A 63 5.34 -1.34 -14.97
C ILE A 63 5.89 -0.53 -13.79
N ASN A 64 5.03 -0.21 -12.83
CA ASN A 64 5.38 0.61 -11.68
C ASN A 64 5.99 -0.20 -10.52
N PHE A 65 6.18 -1.51 -10.69
CA PHE A 65 6.84 -2.32 -9.67
C PHE A 65 8.34 -2.03 -9.71
N GLU A 66 8.79 -1.11 -8.85
CA GLU A 66 10.19 -0.70 -8.75
C GLU A 66 11.09 -1.91 -8.43
N ARG A 67 12.22 -1.99 -9.11
CA ARG A 67 13.28 -2.93 -8.73
C ARG A 67 14.06 -2.35 -7.57
N ASP A 68 13.79 -2.87 -6.38
CA ASP A 68 14.47 -2.51 -5.13
C ASP A 68 15.83 -3.22 -5.01
N THR A 69 16.79 -2.89 -5.89
CA THR A 69 18.12 -3.53 -5.93
C THR A 69 18.91 -3.30 -4.64
N ASP A 70 18.86 -2.07 -4.15
CA ASP A 70 19.60 -1.62 -2.97
C ASP A 70 18.85 -1.93 -1.66
N ARG A 71 17.64 -2.48 -1.78
CA ARG A 71 16.75 -2.86 -0.67
C ARG A 71 16.28 -1.67 0.16
N ASP A 72 16.27 -0.47 -0.41
CA ASP A 72 15.88 0.77 0.23
C ASP A 72 14.45 0.69 0.77
N TRP A 73 13.53 0.05 0.05
CA TRP A 73 12.16 -0.16 0.54
C TRP A 73 12.13 -0.99 1.83
N ASN A 74 12.97 -2.02 1.91
CA ASN A 74 13.07 -2.83 3.12
C ASN A 74 13.80 -2.09 4.23
N LEU A 75 14.90 -1.41 3.92
CA LEU A 75 15.77 -0.74 4.89
C LEU A 75 15.12 0.47 5.53
N TYR A 76 14.51 1.34 4.72
CA TYR A 76 14.00 2.64 5.17
C TYR A 76 12.47 2.68 5.24
N GLY A 77 11.76 1.87 4.46
CA GLY A 77 10.29 1.79 4.52
C GLY A 77 9.80 0.77 5.54
N LEU A 78 10.00 -0.53 5.27
CA LEU A 78 9.34 -1.61 6.00
C LEU A 78 9.99 -1.95 7.35
N SER A 79 11.33 -1.96 7.42
CA SER A 79 12.03 -2.34 8.66
C SER A 79 11.77 -1.37 9.81
N PRO A 80 11.80 -0.04 9.63
CA PRO A 80 11.52 0.89 10.72
C PRO A 80 10.07 0.77 11.19
N LEU A 81 9.10 0.55 10.29
CA LEU A 81 7.71 0.29 10.68
C LEU A 81 7.54 -1.01 11.46
N ARG A 82 8.23 -2.07 11.05
CA ARG A 82 8.26 -3.32 11.81
C ARG A 82 8.88 -3.10 13.20
N GLN A 83 9.96 -2.34 13.29
CA GLN A 83 10.60 -2.01 14.57
C GLN A 83 9.67 -1.16 15.44
N ALA A 84 8.98 -0.17 14.86
CA ALA A 84 7.99 0.67 15.53
C ALA A 84 6.86 -0.18 16.16
N LEU A 85 6.44 -1.27 15.51
CA LEU A 85 5.45 -2.20 16.08
C LEU A 85 5.95 -3.00 17.30
N HIS A 86 7.27 -3.12 17.46
CA HIS A 86 7.92 -3.93 18.49
C HIS A 86 8.74 -3.12 19.51
N SER A 87 8.73 -1.78 19.42
CA SER A 87 9.49 -0.88 20.29
C SER A 87 8.58 -0.13 21.27
N ASN A 88 9.20 0.55 22.24
CA ASN A 88 8.48 1.31 23.26
C ASN A 88 7.92 2.63 22.68
N ARG A 89 6.93 3.20 23.37
CA ARG A 89 6.26 4.46 22.98
C ARG A 89 7.21 5.65 22.72
N TRP A 90 8.42 5.62 23.27
CA TRP A 90 9.41 6.70 23.15
C TRP A 90 10.23 6.64 21.86
N GLU A 91 10.57 5.45 21.37
CA GLU A 91 11.38 5.24 20.15
C GLU A 91 10.51 5.17 18.89
N GLN A 92 9.25 4.77 19.09
CA GLN A 92 8.28 4.55 18.02
C GLN A 92 8.03 5.78 17.11
N PRO A 93 7.90 7.02 17.62
CA PRO A 93 7.65 8.19 16.76
C PRO A 93 8.78 8.47 15.78
N GLU A 94 10.04 8.32 16.20
CA GLU A 94 11.20 8.56 15.32
C GLU A 94 11.28 7.50 14.22
N LEU A 95 11.00 6.24 14.54
CA LEU A 95 10.95 5.14 13.56
C LEU A 95 9.82 5.31 12.54
N GLU A 96 8.63 5.72 13.01
CA GLU A 96 7.50 6.05 12.14
C GLU A 96 7.86 7.25 11.26
N GLN A 97 8.45 8.32 11.80
CA GLN A 97 8.86 9.48 11.03
C GLN A 97 9.89 9.14 9.95
N ALA A 98 10.94 8.38 10.28
CA ALA A 98 11.96 7.98 9.31
C ALA A 98 11.37 7.19 8.13
N ALA A 99 10.49 6.23 8.41
CA ALA A 99 9.77 5.52 7.35
C ALA A 99 8.82 6.45 6.58
N SER A 100 8.16 7.38 7.27
CA SER A 100 7.26 8.33 6.62
C SER A 100 8.00 9.20 5.61
N GLU A 101 9.17 9.72 5.97
CA GLU A 101 9.97 10.59 5.12
C GLU A 101 10.38 9.86 3.84
N PHE A 102 10.92 8.64 3.97
CA PHE A 102 11.27 7.79 2.83
C PHE A 102 10.07 7.50 1.92
N LEU A 103 8.95 7.03 2.49
CA LEU A 103 7.76 6.69 1.71
C LEU A 103 7.15 7.91 1.03
N TRP A 104 7.20 9.06 1.71
CA TRP A 104 6.68 10.31 1.19
C TRP A 104 7.54 10.88 0.08
N GLU A 105 8.87 10.81 0.18
CA GLU A 105 9.77 11.15 -0.92
C GLU A 105 9.50 10.27 -2.14
N LYS A 106 9.31 8.96 -1.96
CA LYS A 106 8.93 8.05 -3.04
C LYS A 106 7.54 8.35 -3.63
N TYR A 107 6.60 8.85 -2.83
CA TYR A 107 5.27 9.24 -3.28
C TYR A 107 5.27 10.61 -4.00
N LEU A 108 5.91 11.62 -3.42
CA LEU A 108 6.00 13.00 -3.93
C LEU A 108 6.93 13.15 -5.11
N SER A 109 7.97 12.32 -5.21
CA SER A 109 8.85 12.32 -6.37
C SER A 109 8.04 12.19 -7.65
N ASN A 110 6.81 11.66 -7.57
CA ASN A 110 5.89 11.47 -8.67
C ASN A 110 6.71 11.16 -9.91
N ASP A 111 7.50 10.09 -9.82
CA ASP A 111 8.23 9.53 -10.94
C ASP A 111 7.29 8.55 -11.67
N PRO A 112 6.57 9.04 -12.70
CA PRO A 112 6.22 8.19 -13.84
C PRO A 112 7.19 8.25 -15.03
N LEU A 113 8.27 9.04 -15.03
CA LEU A 113 8.38 10.12 -16.03
C LEU A 113 9.70 10.18 -16.83
N LYS A 114 9.99 9.14 -17.62
CA LYS A 114 10.58 9.33 -18.96
C LYS A 114 9.84 8.61 -20.09
N MET A 115 8.83 7.82 -19.81
CA MET A 115 8.07 7.12 -20.84
C MET A 115 6.59 7.20 -20.51
N TYR A 116 5.93 8.14 -21.20
CA TYR A 116 4.48 8.39 -21.32
C TYR A 116 3.88 9.45 -20.41
#